data_AF-A0A836WGG4-F1
#
_entry.id   AF-A0A836WGG4-F1
#
_cell.length_a   1.000
_cell.length_b   1.000
_cell.length_c   1.000
_cell.angle_alpha   90.00
_cell.angle_beta   90.00
_cell.angle_gamma   90.00
#
_symmetry.space_group_name_H-M   'P 1'
#
loop_
_entity.id
_entity.type
_entity.pdbx_description
1 polymer ?
#
loop_
_entity_poly.entity_id
_entity_poly.type
_entity_poly.pdbx_seq_one_letter_code
_entity_poly.pdbx_strand_id
1 'polypeptide(L)'
;NRHADLPHRASVSSFGFGGANAHLVLESFSPETATPSSLSNPEDTSGYLFILSAKSSNALNKTLEHWKAFVNSKTFSEYRLRDISATVMTTRGDFAYRYGDYVENKAALKALIEKETPSFSKTQNDEGWCLRVGELLWQNIAEVQPLLEQEPLFKQHLEEVKDCLSNLDVPRVIKEGFHRSDWLMPPLYSFMVNYAYLSTLIALGFSPRLIMAQQSGLWLSLTLSGMIKLEDALAVLSTQKDVQQLEFAAPQIPFYDPVSQQTIRPFHFDEDTLHALVDDLNIASADLHHFVERAQLLKDNQFTFKKYLEEWDRILRQQTGKTLDALLTDEALLQSEPHAYQKEKILLILIIKSTLRQLDKKWDLTRSQRITDPKFQALLDLIRDGVMPKEDVVELFLNPQPDWTGLAARLNERQAKLDVSQQDTFFKTQTLPFKGPHEVTEWFKSAMILESPYPTMSQKMAYLDFGLSPEQVFSDPLNHDDLVGRTDLVGFAPLRFALPTLQAITFKKTLLALWLHGVDLKTDLLFPEGRFNKVSLPTYGFDREAFWLTTEKTLASQKSVTKSLLEALKNKSPPSAEEVSQITLPKPIDHQANQSVLSPPPSH
;
A
#
# COMPACT_ATOMS: atom_id res chain seq x y z
N ASN A 1 52.66 -1.49 18.39
CA ASN A 1 51.23 -1.66 18.75
C ASN A 1 50.59 -2.69 17.83
N ARG A 2 50.23 -3.88 18.35
CA ARG A 2 49.52 -4.94 17.59
C ARG A 2 48.04 -5.10 17.97
N HIS A 3 47.51 -4.17 18.77
CA HIS A 3 46.13 -4.20 19.29
C HIS A 3 45.23 -3.09 18.70
N ALA A 4 45.71 -2.31 17.72
CA ALA A 4 44.95 -1.20 17.13
C ALA A 4 43.89 -1.68 16.12
N ASP A 5 44.05 -2.88 15.55
CA ASP A 5 43.24 -3.39 14.43
C ASP A 5 42.27 -4.52 14.83
N LEU A 6 42.05 -4.76 16.14
CA LEU A 6 41.05 -5.71 16.61
C LEU A 6 39.73 -4.99 16.94
N PRO A 7 38.57 -5.52 16.50
CA PRO A 7 37.29 -4.88 16.77
C PRO A 7 37.01 -4.85 18.28
N HIS A 8 36.42 -3.74 18.74
CA HIS A 8 36.08 -3.55 20.15
C HIS A 8 34.96 -4.53 20.54
N ARG A 9 35.14 -5.22 21.68
CA ARG A 9 34.15 -6.15 22.23
C ARG A 9 33.61 -5.65 23.56
N ALA A 10 32.31 -5.86 23.79
CA ALA A 10 31.62 -5.54 25.03
C ALA A 10 30.63 -6.67 25.37
N SER A 11 30.09 -6.67 26.58
CA SER A 11 29.02 -7.61 26.96
C SER A 11 27.92 -6.93 27.77
N VAL A 12 26.68 -7.35 27.57
CA VAL A 12 25.49 -6.90 28.27
C VAL A 12 24.87 -8.10 28.99
N SER A 13 24.59 -7.96 30.29
CA SER A 13 23.93 -9.00 31.09
C SER A 13 22.62 -8.46 31.66
N SER A 14 21.60 -9.31 31.71
CA SER A 14 20.29 -9.00 32.31
C SER A 14 19.82 -10.18 33.17
N PHE A 15 19.36 -9.89 34.38
CA PHE A 15 18.96 -10.87 35.39
C PHE A 15 17.56 -10.53 35.88
N GLY A 16 16.57 -11.35 35.51
CA GLY A 16 15.18 -11.16 35.87
C GLY A 16 14.86 -11.71 37.27
N PHE A 17 13.97 -11.03 38.01
CA PHE A 17 13.55 -11.44 39.35
C PHE A 17 12.97 -12.88 39.41
N GLY A 18 12.38 -13.37 38.32
CA GLY A 18 11.91 -14.76 38.19
C GLY A 18 13.00 -15.80 37.85
N GLY A 19 14.28 -15.45 37.91
CA GLY A 19 15.42 -16.36 37.62
C GLY A 19 15.80 -16.50 36.14
N ALA A 20 15.09 -15.82 35.22
CA ALA A 20 15.44 -15.78 33.81
C ALA A 20 16.62 -14.83 33.56
N ASN A 21 17.72 -15.36 33.02
CA ASN A 21 18.97 -14.63 32.82
C ASN A 21 19.35 -14.61 31.33
N ALA A 22 19.88 -13.49 30.86
CA ALA A 22 20.38 -13.31 29.50
C ALA A 22 21.76 -12.66 29.51
N HIS A 23 22.64 -13.10 28.61
CA HIS A 23 23.97 -12.53 28.40
C HIS A 23 24.23 -12.42 26.90
N LEU A 24 24.75 -11.28 26.47
CA LEU A 24 24.97 -10.95 25.06
C LEU A 24 26.36 -10.34 24.91
N VAL A 25 27.14 -10.84 23.95
CA VAL A 25 28.44 -10.28 23.58
C VAL A 25 28.29 -9.48 22.30
N LEU A 26 28.75 -8.23 22.32
CA LEU A 26 28.77 -7.31 21.19
C LEU A 26 30.20 -7.19 20.64
N GLU A 27 30.32 -7.08 19.33
CA GLU A 27 31.55 -6.70 18.64
C GLU A 27 31.26 -5.46 17.77
N SER A 28 32.18 -4.50 17.74
CA SER A 28 32.03 -3.30 16.91
C SER A 28 32.10 -3.68 15.44
N PHE A 29 31.08 -3.30 14.68
CA PHE A 29 31.12 -3.42 13.23
C PHE A 29 32.28 -2.60 12.67
N SER A 30 33.32 -3.29 12.21
CA SER A 30 34.28 -2.73 11.27
C SER A 30 33.79 -3.13 9.88
N PRO A 31 33.42 -2.17 9.00
CA PRO A 31 33.22 -2.53 7.61
C PRO A 31 34.53 -3.13 7.10
N GLU A 32 34.48 -4.32 6.49
CA GLU A 32 35.49 -4.65 5.50
C GLU A 32 35.59 -3.44 4.58
N THR A 33 36.81 -3.00 4.26
CA THR A 33 37.01 -1.86 3.39
C THR A 33 36.43 -2.19 2.03
N ALA A 34 35.15 -1.83 1.84
CA ALA A 34 34.54 -1.67 0.55
C ALA A 34 35.51 -0.76 -0.19
N THR A 35 36.24 -1.33 -1.15
CA THR A 35 37.20 -0.58 -1.95
C THR A 35 36.47 0.65 -2.41
N PRO A 36 36.89 1.87 -1.99
CA PRO A 36 36.16 3.07 -2.36
C PRO A 36 36.08 3.04 -3.86
N SER A 37 34.85 2.98 -4.40
CA SER A 37 34.64 2.69 -5.81
C SER A 37 35.35 3.77 -6.61
N SER A 38 36.56 3.42 -7.07
CA SER A 38 37.57 4.33 -7.60
C SER A 38 37.31 4.56 -9.07
N LEU A 39 36.04 4.84 -9.33
CA LEU A 39 35.52 5.45 -10.51
C LEU A 39 34.85 6.72 -10.00
N SER A 40 35.46 7.85 -10.31
CA SER A 40 34.72 9.07 -10.59
C SER A 40 33.78 8.76 -11.75
N ASN A 41 32.68 8.08 -11.44
CA ASN A 41 31.68 7.71 -12.42
C ASN A 41 31.04 9.01 -12.92
N PRO A 42 30.79 9.20 -14.22
CA PRO A 42 30.14 10.42 -14.74
C PRO A 42 28.76 10.72 -14.13
N GLU A 43 28.18 9.78 -13.37
CA GLU A 43 26.88 9.86 -12.70
C GLU A 43 26.75 10.99 -11.64
N ASP A 44 27.85 11.56 -11.14
CA ASP A 44 27.82 12.69 -10.19
C ASP A 44 27.37 14.04 -10.82
N THR A 45 27.13 14.11 -12.13
CA THR A 45 26.53 15.29 -12.80
C THR A 45 25.00 15.26 -12.89
N SER A 46 24.34 14.18 -12.47
CA SER A 46 22.87 14.12 -12.41
C SER A 46 22.36 14.39 -10.98
N GLY A 47 21.32 15.20 -10.84
CA GLY A 47 20.71 15.47 -9.55
C GLY A 47 19.94 14.28 -8.98
N TYR A 48 19.72 14.32 -7.67
CA TYR A 48 19.08 13.26 -6.90
C TYR A 48 17.81 13.75 -6.24
N LEU A 49 16.88 12.85 -5.96
CA LEU A 49 15.78 13.15 -5.05
C LEU A 49 16.30 13.16 -3.61
N PHE A 50 15.81 14.11 -2.83
CA PHE A 50 16.00 14.14 -1.40
C PHE A 50 14.64 14.23 -0.72
N ILE A 51 14.34 13.31 0.19
CA ILE A 51 13.03 13.19 0.84
C ILE A 51 13.17 13.01 2.35
N LEU A 52 12.20 13.56 3.09
CA LEU A 52 12.04 13.44 4.54
C LEU A 52 10.55 13.33 4.87
N SER A 53 10.18 12.34 5.67
CA SER A 53 8.80 12.18 6.14
C SER A 53 8.70 11.95 7.64
N ALA A 54 7.54 12.30 8.20
CA ALA A 54 7.21 12.09 9.61
C ALA A 54 5.71 11.85 9.85
N LYS A 55 5.38 11.32 11.02
CA LYS A 55 3.97 11.05 11.43
C LYS A 55 3.19 12.31 11.82
N SER A 56 3.88 13.42 12.10
CA SER A 56 3.30 14.72 12.44
C SER A 56 4.15 15.85 11.84
N SER A 57 3.57 17.04 11.69
CA SER A 57 4.32 18.25 11.29
C SER A 57 5.40 18.64 12.31
N ASN A 58 5.15 18.42 13.60
CA ASN A 58 6.13 18.71 14.67
C ASN A 58 7.35 17.78 14.61
N ALA A 59 7.12 16.49 14.35
CA ALA A 59 8.16 15.49 14.12
C ALA A 59 8.99 15.81 12.86
N LEU A 60 8.35 16.34 11.80
CA LEU A 60 9.02 16.78 10.58
C LEU A 60 9.91 18.01 10.85
N ASN A 61 9.39 19.02 11.56
CA ASN A 61 10.17 20.21 11.96
C ASN A 61 11.42 19.85 12.77
N LYS A 62 11.30 19.01 13.81
CA LYS A 62 12.46 18.53 14.59
C LYS A 62 13.45 17.74 13.73
N THR A 63 12.95 16.96 12.77
CA THR A 63 13.81 16.26 11.81
C THR A 63 14.61 17.27 11.00
N LEU A 64 13.98 18.34 10.51
CA LEU A 64 14.66 19.43 9.78
C LEU A 64 15.65 20.20 10.65
N GLU A 65 15.40 20.43 11.94
CA GLU A 65 16.38 21.00 12.87
C GLU A 65 17.65 20.13 12.95
N HIS A 66 17.50 18.81 13.08
CA HIS A 66 18.65 17.89 13.03
C HIS A 66 19.37 17.92 11.67
N TRP A 67 18.63 18.06 10.56
CA TRP A 67 19.23 18.20 9.23
C TRP A 67 19.94 19.55 9.02
N LYS A 68 19.42 20.67 9.55
CA LYS A 68 20.08 21.98 9.55
C LYS A 68 21.43 21.93 10.28
N ALA A 69 21.52 21.20 11.39
CA ALA A 69 22.80 20.94 12.04
C ALA A 69 23.73 20.05 11.19
N PHE A 70 23.19 19.02 10.53
CA PHE A 70 23.96 18.08 9.71
C PHE A 70 24.55 18.72 8.44
N VAL A 71 23.79 19.51 7.67
CA VAL A 71 24.31 20.18 6.44
C VAL A 71 25.38 21.25 6.72
N ASN A 72 25.54 21.64 8.00
CA ASN A 72 26.59 22.52 8.49
C ASN A 72 27.75 21.76 9.18
N SER A 73 27.70 20.42 9.22
CA SER A 73 28.74 19.59 9.84
C SER A 73 29.88 19.25 8.87
N LYS A 74 31.06 18.91 9.42
CA LYS A 74 32.18 18.38 8.64
C LYS A 74 31.81 17.09 7.88
N THR A 75 31.03 16.21 8.51
CA THR A 75 30.59 14.92 7.95
C THR A 75 29.81 15.09 6.63
N PHE A 76 28.97 16.12 6.50
CA PHE A 76 28.27 16.44 5.26
C PHE A 76 29.23 16.83 4.12
N SER A 77 30.37 17.45 4.43
CA SER A 77 31.39 17.76 3.43
C SER A 77 32.08 16.49 2.89
N GLU A 78 32.21 15.44 3.71
CA GLU A 78 32.89 14.18 3.39
C GLU A 78 32.02 13.20 2.59
N TYR A 79 30.69 13.20 2.78
CA TYR A 79 29.77 12.31 2.04
C TYR A 79 29.43 12.79 0.62
N ARG A 80 29.15 11.86 -0.29
CA ARG A 80 28.60 12.15 -1.63
C ARG A 80 27.10 12.45 -1.54
N LEU A 81 26.58 13.27 -2.46
CA LEU A 81 25.14 13.59 -2.48
C LEU A 81 24.28 12.34 -2.72
N ARG A 82 24.69 11.50 -3.69
CA ARG A 82 24.09 10.19 -3.97
C ARG A 82 23.93 9.34 -2.71
N ASP A 83 25.00 9.18 -1.93
CA ASP A 83 25.00 8.34 -0.74
C ASP A 83 24.03 8.87 0.33
N ILE A 84 23.94 10.21 0.49
CA ILE A 84 22.97 10.86 1.39
C ILE A 84 21.53 10.60 0.91
N SER A 85 21.23 10.88 -0.35
CA SER A 85 19.90 10.71 -0.95
C SER A 85 19.45 9.24 -0.95
N ALA A 86 20.31 8.33 -1.40
CA ALA A 86 20.01 6.91 -1.44
C ALA A 86 19.81 6.34 -0.03
N THR A 87 20.64 6.74 0.95
CA THR A 87 20.45 6.30 2.34
C THR A 87 19.13 6.83 2.92
N VAL A 88 18.79 8.11 2.72
CA VAL A 88 17.54 8.64 3.28
C VAL A 88 16.30 7.98 2.67
N MET A 89 16.36 7.59 1.38
CA MET A 89 15.28 6.91 0.66
C MET A 89 15.15 5.41 0.96
N THR A 90 16.24 4.71 1.26
CA THR A 90 16.23 3.23 1.42
C THR A 90 16.22 2.76 2.88
N THR A 91 16.51 3.62 3.85
CA THR A 91 16.60 3.22 5.28
C THR A 91 15.49 3.82 6.16
N ARG A 92 14.43 4.37 5.56
CA ARG A 92 13.38 5.11 6.27
C ARG A 92 12.01 4.73 5.73
N GLY A 93 11.05 4.58 6.64
CA GLY A 93 9.64 4.40 6.28
C GLY A 93 9.01 5.72 5.86
N ASP A 94 8.10 5.63 4.90
CA ASP A 94 7.30 6.74 4.42
C ASP A 94 6.11 7.05 5.35
N PHE A 95 5.88 8.33 5.61
CA PHE A 95 4.83 8.83 6.49
C PHE A 95 4.01 9.95 5.85
N ALA A 96 2.91 10.34 6.49
CA ALA A 96 1.91 11.22 5.91
C ALA A 96 2.33 12.70 5.77
N TYR A 97 3.29 13.19 6.56
CA TYR A 97 3.87 14.53 6.37
C TYR A 97 5.17 14.38 5.60
N ARG A 98 5.25 15.01 4.42
CA ARG A 98 6.30 14.79 3.43
C ARG A 98 6.95 16.11 3.00
N TYR A 99 8.27 16.07 2.90
CA TYR A 99 9.12 17.17 2.46
C TYR A 99 10.23 16.63 1.57
N GLY A 100 10.56 17.35 0.50
CA GLY A 100 11.64 16.93 -0.39
C GLY A 100 11.72 17.77 -1.65
N ASP A 101 12.84 17.65 -2.35
CA ASP A 101 13.06 18.29 -3.64
C ASP A 101 14.05 17.49 -4.52
N TYR A 102 14.12 17.84 -5.79
CA TYR A 102 15.19 17.44 -6.69
C TYR A 102 16.40 18.35 -6.45
N VAL A 103 17.52 17.76 -6.02
CA VAL A 103 18.74 18.48 -5.65
C VAL A 103 19.88 18.12 -6.59
N GLU A 104 20.35 19.09 -7.36
CA GLU A 104 21.44 18.91 -8.33
C GLU A 104 22.81 18.75 -7.69
N ASN A 105 23.01 19.34 -6.50
CA ASN A 105 24.30 19.37 -5.83
C ASN A 105 24.13 19.61 -4.31
N LYS A 106 25.22 19.48 -3.54
CA LYS A 106 25.18 19.65 -2.08
C LYS A 106 24.80 21.07 -1.63
N ALA A 107 25.00 22.10 -2.46
CA ALA A 107 24.55 23.46 -2.14
C ALA A 107 23.03 23.60 -2.29
N ALA A 108 22.42 23.00 -3.32
CA ALA A 108 20.97 22.93 -3.48
C ALA A 108 20.31 22.20 -2.30
N LEU A 109 20.85 21.05 -1.88
CA LEU A 109 20.38 20.34 -0.68
C LEU A 109 20.51 21.17 0.60
N LYS A 110 21.62 21.90 0.76
CA LYS A 110 21.79 22.81 1.90
C LYS A 110 20.74 23.93 1.88
N ALA A 111 20.54 24.59 0.75
CA ALA A 111 19.55 25.67 0.58
C ALA A 111 18.11 25.19 0.85
N LEU A 112 17.76 23.98 0.39
CA LEU A 112 16.48 23.34 0.70
C LEU A 112 16.30 23.19 2.21
N ILE A 113 17.24 22.52 2.88
CA ILE A 113 17.20 22.29 4.33
C ILE A 113 17.19 23.58 5.14
N GLU A 114 17.88 24.63 4.69
CA GLU A 114 17.99 25.91 5.40
C GLU A 114 16.81 26.86 5.21
N LYS A 115 15.85 26.56 4.32
CA LYS A 115 14.62 27.35 4.11
C LYS A 115 13.95 27.70 5.45
N GLU A 116 13.63 28.99 5.64
CA GLU A 116 13.06 29.50 6.90
C GLU A 116 11.65 28.98 7.14
N THR A 117 10.81 29.04 6.10
CA THR A 117 9.44 28.53 6.08
C THR A 117 9.34 27.36 5.09
N PRO A 118 9.71 26.13 5.50
CA PRO A 118 9.54 24.95 4.67
C PRO A 118 8.05 24.59 4.57
N SER A 119 7.53 24.56 3.34
CA SER A 119 6.19 24.03 3.05
C SER A 119 6.22 22.50 3.05
N PHE A 120 5.17 21.86 3.56
CA PHE A 120 5.07 20.40 3.62
C PHE A 120 3.79 19.93 2.94
N SER A 121 3.88 18.83 2.20
CA SER A 121 2.68 18.10 1.83
C SER A 121 2.21 17.27 3.02
N LYS A 122 0.89 17.26 3.24
CA LYS A 122 0.22 16.20 3.99
C LYS A 122 -0.54 15.35 2.97
N THR A 123 -0.20 14.07 2.88
CA THR A 123 -0.86 13.11 1.99
C THR A 123 -2.37 13.09 2.25
N GLN A 124 -3.18 13.35 1.21
CA GLN A 124 -4.64 13.50 1.30
C GLN A 124 -5.41 12.59 0.33
N ASN A 125 -4.73 11.65 -0.33
CA ASN A 125 -5.32 10.82 -1.38
C ASN A 125 -5.98 9.54 -0.83
N ASP A 126 -7.08 9.69 -0.10
CA ASP A 126 -7.86 8.55 0.43
C ASP A 126 -8.53 7.71 -0.70
N GLU A 127 -8.90 8.36 -1.81
CA GLU A 127 -9.68 7.76 -2.89
C GLU A 127 -8.84 7.20 -4.05
N GLY A 128 -7.54 7.52 -4.10
CA GLY A 128 -6.57 6.98 -5.05
C GLY A 128 -6.35 7.84 -6.29
N TRP A 129 -5.49 7.37 -7.18
CA TRP A 129 -5.09 8.10 -8.38
C TRP A 129 -5.95 7.74 -9.60
N CYS A 130 -6.29 8.74 -10.39
CA CYS A 130 -6.77 8.61 -11.76
C CYS A 130 -5.64 8.96 -12.73
N LEU A 131 -5.36 8.08 -13.67
CA LEU A 131 -4.43 8.34 -14.77
C LEU A 131 -5.25 8.77 -15.99
N ARG A 132 -5.01 9.98 -16.49
CA ARG A 132 -5.66 10.52 -17.69
C ARG A 132 -4.63 10.64 -18.81
N VAL A 133 -4.87 9.98 -19.92
CA VAL A 133 -3.91 9.80 -21.01
C VAL A 133 -4.46 10.43 -22.28
N GLY A 134 -3.78 11.47 -22.76
CA GLY A 134 -4.02 12.11 -24.06
C GLY A 134 -2.95 11.76 -25.09
N GLU A 135 -2.81 12.63 -26.09
CA GLU A 135 -1.82 12.51 -27.16
C GLU A 135 -0.45 13.08 -26.73
N LEU A 136 0.59 12.22 -26.76
CA LEU A 136 1.98 12.64 -26.59
C LEU A 136 2.83 12.02 -27.70
N LEU A 137 3.23 12.85 -28.67
CA LEU A 137 4.01 12.45 -29.83
C LEU A 137 5.47 12.92 -29.72
N TRP A 138 6.37 12.02 -30.11
CA TRP A 138 7.82 12.19 -30.20
C TRP A 138 8.26 12.16 -31.65
N GLN A 139 9.30 12.91 -32.00
CA GLN A 139 9.74 13.02 -33.39
C GLN A 139 10.97 12.14 -33.71
N ASN A 140 11.77 11.77 -32.70
CA ASN A 140 13.05 11.10 -32.88
C ASN A 140 13.61 10.52 -31.56
N ILE A 141 14.62 9.67 -31.67
CA ILE A 141 15.31 9.07 -30.52
C ILE A 141 16.11 10.08 -29.65
N ALA A 142 16.54 11.23 -30.19
CA ALA A 142 17.35 12.19 -29.42
C ALA A 142 16.55 12.86 -28.28
N GLU A 143 15.23 12.97 -28.42
CA GLU A 143 14.32 13.40 -27.36
C GLU A 143 14.23 12.37 -26.21
N VAL A 144 14.45 11.09 -26.50
CA VAL A 144 14.35 9.95 -25.56
C VAL A 144 15.71 9.62 -24.91
N GLN A 145 16.81 9.90 -25.62
CA GLN A 145 18.18 9.55 -25.24
C GLN A 145 18.57 9.94 -23.80
N PRO A 146 18.26 11.15 -23.28
CA PRO A 146 18.62 11.53 -21.91
C PRO A 146 17.96 10.64 -20.84
N LEU A 147 16.75 10.14 -21.11
CA LEU A 147 16.02 9.26 -20.21
C LEU A 147 16.60 7.83 -20.27
N LEU A 148 16.99 7.35 -21.46
CA LEU A 148 17.66 6.06 -21.65
C LEU A 148 19.01 5.95 -20.96
N GLU A 149 19.74 7.06 -20.87
CA GLU A 149 21.06 7.11 -20.22
C GLU A 149 20.95 7.22 -18.70
N GLN A 150 19.94 7.93 -18.19
CA GLN A 150 19.84 8.26 -16.76
C GLN A 150 18.91 7.34 -15.96
N GLU A 151 17.95 6.66 -16.60
CA GLU A 151 16.94 5.85 -15.92
C GLU A 151 16.98 4.37 -16.39
N PRO A 152 17.78 3.51 -15.72
CA PRO A 152 17.97 2.11 -16.13
C PRO A 152 16.69 1.28 -16.19
N LEU A 153 15.72 1.58 -15.31
CA LEU A 153 14.44 0.86 -15.27
C LEU A 153 13.56 1.22 -16.47
N PHE A 154 13.54 2.49 -16.89
CA PHE A 154 12.89 2.91 -18.14
C PHE A 154 13.53 2.25 -19.36
N LYS A 155 14.86 2.22 -19.41
CA LYS A 155 15.59 1.52 -20.46
C LYS A 155 15.21 0.04 -20.54
N GLN A 156 15.10 -0.66 -19.41
CA GLN A 156 14.67 -2.06 -19.37
C GLN A 156 13.27 -2.22 -20.00
N HIS A 157 12.27 -1.45 -19.55
CA HIS A 157 10.91 -1.53 -20.07
C HIS A 157 10.83 -1.18 -21.56
N LEU A 158 11.67 -0.26 -22.06
CA LEU A 158 11.70 0.04 -23.49
C LEU A 158 12.32 -1.10 -24.32
N GLU A 159 13.37 -1.75 -23.82
CA GLU A 159 13.94 -2.93 -24.49
C GLU A 159 12.92 -4.09 -24.51
N GLU A 160 12.16 -4.32 -23.44
CA GLU A 160 11.05 -5.30 -23.41
C GLU A 160 10.01 -5.02 -24.52
N VAL A 161 9.61 -3.76 -24.72
CA VAL A 161 8.69 -3.36 -25.80
C VAL A 161 9.32 -3.54 -27.19
N LYS A 162 10.62 -3.26 -27.34
CA LYS A 162 11.36 -3.46 -28.60
C LYS A 162 11.51 -4.95 -28.94
N ASP A 163 11.65 -5.81 -27.94
CA ASP A 163 11.68 -7.26 -28.11
C ASP A 163 10.30 -7.79 -28.54
N CYS A 164 9.20 -7.31 -27.94
CA CYS A 164 7.84 -7.59 -28.42
C CYS A 164 7.66 -7.19 -29.91
N LEU A 165 8.06 -5.98 -30.31
CA LEU A 165 8.01 -5.54 -31.71
C LEU A 165 8.93 -6.39 -32.62
N SER A 166 10.05 -6.87 -32.10
CA SER A 166 11.00 -7.71 -32.85
C SER A 166 10.48 -9.12 -33.12
N ASN A 167 9.57 -9.63 -32.28
CA ASN A 167 8.90 -10.92 -32.46
C ASN A 167 7.73 -10.86 -33.46
N LEU A 168 7.23 -9.68 -33.80
CA LEU A 168 6.18 -9.49 -34.82
C LEU A 168 6.70 -9.64 -36.24
N ASP A 169 5.85 -10.07 -37.18
CA ASP A 169 6.19 -10.14 -38.62
C ASP A 169 6.01 -8.76 -39.29
N VAL A 170 6.85 -7.82 -38.86
CA VAL A 170 6.91 -6.45 -39.37
C VAL A 170 8.22 -6.19 -40.14
N PRO A 171 8.18 -5.42 -41.24
CA PRO A 171 9.38 -5.06 -42.00
C PRO A 171 10.55 -4.56 -41.15
N ARG A 172 11.77 -5.00 -41.49
CA ARG A 172 13.02 -4.63 -40.80
C ARG A 172 13.18 -3.11 -40.63
N VAL A 173 12.73 -2.32 -41.60
CA VAL A 173 12.78 -0.85 -41.57
C VAL A 173 11.93 -0.23 -40.45
N ILE A 174 10.90 -0.94 -39.95
CA ILE A 174 10.10 -0.55 -38.78
C ILE A 174 10.83 -0.97 -37.50
N LYS A 175 11.35 -2.21 -37.44
CA LYS A 175 12.11 -2.71 -36.26
C LYS A 175 13.33 -1.84 -35.94
N GLU A 176 14.11 -1.50 -36.96
CA GLU A 176 15.32 -0.66 -36.83
C GLU A 176 14.99 0.85 -36.84
N GLY A 177 13.78 1.23 -37.24
CA GLY A 177 13.37 2.62 -37.44
C GLY A 177 13.32 3.45 -36.15
N PHE A 178 13.18 2.80 -34.98
CA PHE A 178 13.24 3.45 -33.67
C PHE A 178 14.56 4.20 -33.44
N HIS A 179 15.68 3.69 -33.96
CA HIS A 179 17.01 4.28 -33.77
C HIS A 179 17.33 5.44 -34.74
N ARG A 180 16.38 5.85 -35.58
CA ARG A 180 16.57 6.92 -36.55
C ARG A 180 16.39 8.31 -35.91
N SER A 181 17.08 9.29 -36.48
CA SER A 181 16.83 10.72 -36.27
C SER A 181 15.53 11.21 -36.88
N ASP A 182 14.94 10.44 -37.81
CA ASP A 182 13.67 10.69 -38.48
C ASP A 182 12.75 9.48 -38.31
N TRP A 183 11.75 9.59 -37.43
CA TRP A 183 10.82 8.50 -37.18
C TRP A 183 9.79 8.33 -38.30
N LEU A 184 9.87 7.21 -39.01
CA LEU A 184 8.97 6.86 -40.12
C LEU A 184 7.53 6.54 -39.65
N MET A 185 7.36 6.17 -38.38
CA MET A 185 6.07 5.86 -37.77
C MET A 185 5.96 6.51 -36.38
N PRO A 186 5.85 7.85 -36.28
CA PRO A 186 5.87 8.53 -35.00
C PRO A 186 4.84 8.00 -33.98
N PRO A 187 3.58 7.64 -34.34
CA PRO A 187 2.63 7.09 -33.37
C PRO A 187 3.07 5.77 -32.74
N LEU A 188 3.65 4.85 -33.52
CA LEU A 188 4.15 3.56 -33.03
C LEU A 188 5.28 3.76 -32.01
N TYR A 189 6.33 4.47 -32.40
CA TYR A 189 7.49 4.68 -31.54
C TYR A 189 7.16 5.57 -30.34
N SER A 190 6.21 6.51 -30.48
CA SER A 190 5.70 7.31 -29.37
C SER A 190 4.95 6.46 -28.36
N PHE A 191 4.08 5.56 -28.82
CA PHE A 191 3.43 4.57 -27.96
C PHE A 191 4.46 3.72 -27.20
N MET A 192 5.54 3.26 -27.85
CA MET A 192 6.60 2.48 -27.19
C MET A 192 7.27 3.25 -26.04
N VAL A 193 7.63 4.52 -26.27
CA VAL A 193 8.23 5.40 -25.25
C VAL A 193 7.26 5.68 -24.11
N ASN A 194 6.01 6.04 -24.45
CA ASN A 194 5.00 6.39 -23.46
C ASN A 194 4.59 5.18 -22.59
N TYR A 195 4.54 3.98 -23.19
CA TYR A 195 4.32 2.73 -22.48
C TYR A 195 5.48 2.42 -21.53
N ALA A 196 6.72 2.44 -22.01
CA ALA A 196 7.89 2.22 -21.15
C ALA A 196 7.93 3.22 -19.98
N TYR A 197 7.58 4.50 -20.21
CA TYR A 197 7.54 5.53 -19.18
C TYR A 197 6.49 5.25 -18.10
N LEU A 198 5.23 5.04 -18.49
CA LEU A 198 4.15 4.79 -17.53
C LEU A 198 4.32 3.45 -16.81
N SER A 199 4.76 2.40 -17.50
CA SER A 199 5.10 1.12 -16.88
C SER A 199 6.24 1.26 -15.86
N THR A 200 7.22 2.15 -16.11
CA THR A 200 8.26 2.47 -15.12
C THR A 200 7.68 3.17 -13.89
N LEU A 201 6.77 4.14 -14.04
CA LEU A 201 6.09 4.76 -12.88
C LEU A 201 5.29 3.71 -12.08
N ILE A 202 4.59 2.81 -12.76
CA ILE A 202 3.81 1.74 -12.13
C ILE A 202 4.72 0.75 -11.40
N ALA A 203 5.81 0.32 -12.03
CA ALA A 203 6.82 -0.52 -11.41
C ALA A 203 7.39 0.12 -10.13
N LEU A 204 7.62 1.44 -10.14
CA LEU A 204 8.11 2.23 -9.00
C LEU A 204 7.06 2.53 -7.92
N GLY A 205 5.79 2.17 -8.09
CA GLY A 205 4.76 2.27 -7.05
C GLY A 205 3.50 3.06 -7.43
N PHE A 206 3.46 3.72 -8.58
CA PHE A 206 2.26 4.45 -9.03
C PHE A 206 1.13 3.47 -9.40
N SER A 207 0.13 3.34 -8.53
CA SER A 207 -1.03 2.46 -8.76
C SER A 207 -2.31 3.28 -9.01
N PRO A 208 -2.66 3.61 -10.27
CA PRO A 208 -3.93 4.24 -10.57
C PRO A 208 -5.10 3.28 -10.28
N ARG A 209 -6.20 3.81 -9.75
CA ARG A 209 -7.49 3.12 -9.55
C ARG A 209 -8.47 3.31 -10.71
N LEU A 210 -8.16 4.22 -11.62
CA LEU A 210 -8.92 4.50 -12.84
C LEU A 210 -7.95 4.97 -13.94
N ILE A 211 -8.13 4.48 -15.16
CA ILE A 211 -7.47 4.99 -16.37
C ILE A 211 -8.54 5.60 -17.28
N MET A 212 -8.23 6.74 -17.87
CA MET A 212 -9.09 7.47 -18.80
C MET A 212 -8.28 7.86 -20.04
N ALA A 213 -8.90 7.79 -21.22
CA ALA A 213 -8.25 8.09 -22.49
C ALA A 213 -8.87 9.31 -23.19
N GLN A 214 -8.04 10.03 -23.94
CA GLN A 214 -8.43 10.93 -25.03
C GLN A 214 -7.52 10.65 -26.24
N GLN A 215 -8.08 10.71 -27.45
CA GLN A 215 -7.32 10.63 -28.71
C GLN A 215 -6.39 9.39 -28.75
N SER A 216 -5.16 9.52 -29.25
CA SER A 216 -4.19 8.42 -29.34
C SER A 216 -3.73 7.84 -27.98
N GLY A 217 -4.01 8.53 -26.87
CA GLY A 217 -3.86 8.00 -25.50
C GLY A 217 -4.71 6.76 -25.20
N LEU A 218 -5.70 6.45 -26.06
CA LEU A 218 -6.50 5.23 -26.02
C LEU A 218 -5.67 3.96 -26.14
N TRP A 219 -4.70 3.89 -27.04
CA TRP A 219 -3.84 2.71 -27.22
C TRP A 219 -3.08 2.37 -25.94
N LEU A 220 -2.46 3.40 -25.35
CA LEU A 220 -1.71 3.31 -24.11
C LEU A 220 -2.60 2.92 -22.93
N SER A 221 -3.81 3.51 -22.87
CA SER A 221 -4.78 3.23 -21.82
C SER A 221 -5.32 1.81 -21.85
N LEU A 222 -5.68 1.29 -23.03
CA LEU A 222 -6.16 -0.09 -23.21
C LEU A 222 -5.07 -1.12 -22.93
N THR A 223 -3.81 -0.80 -23.23
CA THR A 223 -2.68 -1.71 -22.99
C THR A 223 -2.29 -1.72 -21.51
N LEU A 224 -2.23 -0.54 -20.85
CA LEU A 224 -1.92 -0.44 -19.42
C LEU A 224 -3.04 -0.95 -18.52
N SER A 225 -4.31 -0.82 -18.94
CA SER A 225 -5.42 -1.49 -18.25
C SER A 225 -5.42 -3.00 -18.49
N GLY A 226 -4.64 -3.53 -19.43
CA GLY A 226 -4.63 -4.95 -19.80
C GLY A 226 -5.85 -5.39 -20.61
N MET A 227 -6.64 -4.47 -21.15
CA MET A 227 -7.77 -4.79 -22.03
C MET A 227 -7.33 -5.31 -23.39
N ILE A 228 -6.16 -4.89 -23.88
CA ILE A 228 -5.49 -5.46 -25.06
C ILE A 228 -4.05 -5.83 -24.70
N LYS A 229 -3.49 -6.81 -25.43
CA LYS A 229 -2.08 -7.23 -25.28
C LYS A 229 -1.15 -6.17 -25.88
N LEU A 230 0.07 -6.07 -25.36
CA LEU A 230 1.09 -5.15 -25.88
C LEU A 230 1.45 -5.47 -27.33
N GLU A 231 1.59 -6.75 -27.65
CA GLU A 231 1.86 -7.26 -29.00
C GLU A 231 0.77 -6.86 -29.99
N ASP A 232 -0.50 -6.89 -29.54
CA ASP A 232 -1.66 -6.52 -30.34
C ASP A 232 -1.70 -5.02 -30.65
N ALA A 233 -1.42 -4.17 -29.64
CA ALA A 233 -1.31 -2.73 -29.82
C ALA A 233 -0.15 -2.37 -30.77
N LEU A 234 1.01 -3.00 -30.60
CA LEU A 234 2.17 -2.84 -31.49
C LEU A 234 1.83 -3.28 -32.92
N ALA A 235 1.20 -4.45 -33.11
CA ALA A 235 0.85 -4.99 -34.42
C ALA A 235 -0.14 -4.12 -35.19
N VAL A 236 -1.11 -3.49 -34.50
CA VAL A 236 -2.01 -2.51 -35.14
C VAL A 236 -1.26 -1.23 -35.48
N LEU A 237 -0.48 -0.67 -34.56
CA LEU A 237 0.29 0.56 -34.79
C LEU A 237 1.40 0.40 -35.84
N SER A 238 1.89 -0.82 -36.07
CA SER A 238 2.81 -1.18 -37.14
C SER A 238 2.12 -1.61 -38.44
N THR A 239 0.80 -1.44 -38.56
CA THR A 239 -0.03 -1.80 -39.74
C THR A 239 -0.05 -3.29 -40.12
N GLN A 240 0.33 -4.18 -39.18
CA GLN A 240 0.34 -5.64 -39.37
C GLN A 240 -1.02 -6.28 -39.07
N LYS A 241 -1.79 -5.70 -38.16
CA LYS A 241 -3.07 -6.20 -37.64
C LYS A 241 -4.16 -5.16 -37.81
N ASP A 242 -5.40 -5.57 -38.10
CA ASP A 242 -6.56 -4.67 -38.12
C ASP A 242 -7.22 -4.59 -36.72
N VAL A 243 -7.84 -3.44 -36.40
CA VAL A 243 -8.54 -3.23 -35.13
C VAL A 243 -9.64 -4.26 -34.86
N GLN A 244 -10.29 -4.80 -35.90
CA GLN A 244 -11.33 -5.84 -35.78
C GLN A 244 -10.79 -7.18 -35.29
N GLN A 245 -9.47 -7.40 -35.38
CA GLN A 245 -8.81 -8.64 -34.98
C GLN A 245 -8.33 -8.60 -33.52
N LEU A 246 -8.54 -7.50 -32.80
CA LEU A 246 -8.15 -7.33 -31.40
C LEU A 246 -8.99 -8.22 -30.48
N GLU A 247 -8.32 -8.98 -29.63
CA GLU A 247 -8.95 -9.74 -28.55
C GLU A 247 -9.00 -8.87 -27.29
N PHE A 248 -10.20 -8.59 -26.81
CA PHE A 248 -10.38 -7.81 -25.58
C PHE A 248 -10.45 -8.70 -24.34
N ALA A 249 -9.80 -8.25 -23.26
CA ALA A 249 -9.92 -8.82 -21.92
C ALA A 249 -10.55 -7.80 -20.96
N ALA A 250 -11.01 -8.27 -19.79
CA ALA A 250 -11.46 -7.36 -18.74
C ALA A 250 -10.26 -6.55 -18.20
N PRO A 251 -10.41 -5.24 -17.93
CA PRO A 251 -9.31 -4.37 -17.49
C PRO A 251 -8.82 -4.73 -16.08
N GLN A 252 -7.53 -5.01 -15.88
CA GLN A 252 -6.92 -5.16 -14.56
C GLN A 252 -6.96 -3.87 -13.73
N ILE A 253 -6.92 -2.70 -14.39
CA ILE A 253 -7.13 -1.37 -13.79
C ILE A 253 -8.38 -0.77 -14.43
N PRO A 254 -9.42 -0.39 -13.65
CA PRO A 254 -10.68 0.15 -14.19
C PRO A 254 -10.45 1.19 -15.29
N PHE A 255 -11.17 1.04 -16.40
CA PHE A 255 -11.03 1.88 -17.59
C PHE A 255 -12.33 2.64 -17.83
N TYR A 256 -12.25 3.97 -17.96
CA TYR A 256 -13.39 4.79 -18.35
C TYR A 256 -13.53 4.76 -19.88
N ASP A 257 -14.59 4.11 -20.38
CA ASP A 257 -14.88 4.08 -21.82
C ASP A 257 -15.46 5.43 -22.27
N PRO A 258 -14.77 6.18 -23.14
CA PRO A 258 -15.24 7.49 -23.60
C PRO A 258 -16.51 7.41 -24.45
N VAL A 259 -16.84 6.25 -25.04
CA VAL A 259 -18.00 6.06 -25.92
C VAL A 259 -19.27 5.75 -25.14
N SER A 260 -19.26 4.71 -24.28
CA SER A 260 -20.42 4.40 -23.42
C SER A 260 -20.56 5.33 -22.21
N GLN A 261 -19.52 6.09 -21.88
CA GLN A 261 -19.41 6.93 -20.69
C GLN A 261 -19.50 6.15 -19.36
N GLN A 262 -19.19 4.85 -19.40
CA GLN A 262 -19.20 3.95 -18.24
C GLN A 262 -17.78 3.52 -17.84
N THR A 263 -17.60 3.20 -16.56
CA THR A 263 -16.35 2.58 -16.09
C THR A 263 -16.43 1.07 -16.29
N ILE A 264 -15.64 0.55 -17.21
CA ILE A 264 -15.38 -0.88 -17.39
C ILE A 264 -14.44 -1.32 -16.25
N ARG A 265 -14.74 -2.45 -15.63
CA ARG A 265 -14.14 -2.90 -14.37
C ARG A 265 -13.45 -4.26 -14.53
N PRO A 266 -12.50 -4.62 -13.65
CA PRO A 266 -11.82 -5.92 -13.72
C PRO A 266 -12.73 -7.14 -13.51
N PHE A 267 -13.87 -6.94 -12.86
CA PHE A 267 -14.86 -7.97 -12.59
C PHE A 267 -16.25 -7.34 -12.71
N HIS A 268 -17.22 -8.17 -13.05
CA HIS A 268 -18.63 -7.84 -12.96
C HIS A 268 -19.31 -8.96 -12.19
N PHE A 269 -20.17 -8.61 -11.24
CA PHE A 269 -21.03 -9.59 -10.58
C PHE A 269 -22.36 -9.65 -11.32
N ASP A 270 -22.74 -10.84 -11.75
CA ASP A 270 -24.07 -11.22 -12.21
C ASP A 270 -24.52 -12.48 -11.46
N GLU A 271 -25.73 -12.97 -11.73
CA GLU A 271 -26.27 -14.15 -11.04
C GLU A 271 -25.40 -15.40 -11.31
N ASP A 272 -24.97 -15.60 -12.56
CA ASP A 272 -24.09 -16.72 -12.96
C ASP A 272 -22.75 -16.71 -12.20
N THR A 273 -22.12 -15.55 -12.04
CA THR A 273 -20.86 -15.38 -11.29
C THR A 273 -21.05 -15.65 -9.79
N LEU A 274 -22.19 -15.25 -9.23
CA LEU A 274 -22.51 -15.51 -7.82
C LEU A 274 -22.84 -16.99 -7.56
N HIS A 275 -23.55 -17.63 -8.48
CA HIS A 275 -23.76 -19.07 -8.47
C HIS A 275 -22.42 -19.81 -8.60
N ALA A 276 -21.58 -19.45 -9.56
CA ALA A 276 -20.24 -20.03 -9.72
C ALA A 276 -19.36 -19.89 -8.46
N LEU A 277 -19.53 -18.82 -7.68
CA LEU A 277 -18.82 -18.56 -6.42
C LEU A 277 -19.34 -19.39 -5.23
N VAL A 278 -20.63 -19.75 -5.20
CA VAL A 278 -21.28 -20.37 -4.02
C VAL A 278 -21.64 -21.84 -4.23
N ASP A 279 -22.04 -22.21 -5.44
CA ASP A 279 -22.47 -23.57 -5.74
C ASP A 279 -21.30 -24.55 -5.62
N ASP A 280 -21.60 -25.79 -5.21
CA ASP A 280 -20.63 -26.85 -4.90
C ASP A 280 -19.56 -26.52 -3.82
N LEU A 281 -19.63 -25.37 -3.14
CA LEU A 281 -18.79 -25.10 -1.98
C LEU A 281 -19.01 -26.19 -0.92
N ASN A 282 -17.94 -26.87 -0.53
CA ASN A 282 -17.98 -27.87 0.52
C ASN A 282 -16.77 -27.69 1.44
N ILE A 283 -16.97 -27.84 2.75
CA ILE A 283 -15.89 -27.81 3.72
C ILE A 283 -15.78 -29.17 4.39
N ALA A 284 -14.59 -29.75 4.38
CA ALA A 284 -14.33 -31.03 5.02
C ALA A 284 -14.67 -30.97 6.52
N SER A 285 -15.35 -32.00 7.05
CA SER A 285 -15.75 -32.04 8.47
C SER A 285 -14.56 -31.88 9.41
N ALA A 286 -13.37 -32.37 9.04
CA ALA A 286 -12.15 -32.18 9.82
C ALA A 286 -11.70 -30.71 9.93
N ASP A 287 -12.00 -29.87 8.94
CA ASP A 287 -11.70 -28.44 8.97
C ASP A 287 -12.76 -27.67 9.76
N LEU A 288 -14.04 -28.06 9.66
CA LEU A 288 -15.12 -27.55 10.50
C LEU A 288 -14.79 -27.72 11.98
N HIS A 289 -14.51 -28.95 12.42
CA HIS A 289 -14.17 -29.25 13.81
C HIS A 289 -12.94 -28.45 14.26
N HIS A 290 -11.86 -28.46 13.47
CA HIS A 290 -10.63 -27.72 13.77
C HIS A 290 -10.85 -26.21 13.99
N PHE A 291 -11.67 -25.56 13.15
CA PHE A 291 -11.93 -24.13 13.29
C PHE A 291 -12.95 -23.82 14.39
N VAL A 292 -13.92 -24.69 14.65
CA VAL A 292 -14.90 -24.51 15.74
C VAL A 292 -14.26 -24.66 17.11
N GLU A 293 -13.49 -25.73 17.37
CA GLU A 293 -12.72 -25.92 18.61
C GLU A 293 -11.82 -24.70 18.90
N ARG A 294 -11.12 -24.23 17.85
CA ARG A 294 -10.24 -23.07 17.94
C ARG A 294 -11.00 -21.78 18.21
N ALA A 295 -12.20 -21.60 17.63
CA ALA A 295 -13.05 -20.44 17.88
C ALA A 295 -13.56 -20.43 19.32
N GLN A 296 -14.00 -21.59 19.85
CA GLN A 296 -14.40 -21.75 21.24
C GLN A 296 -13.26 -21.37 22.20
N LEU A 297 -12.06 -21.93 22.01
CA LEU A 297 -10.88 -21.61 22.83
C LEU A 297 -10.50 -20.12 22.80
N LEU A 298 -10.57 -19.47 21.64
CA LEU A 298 -10.19 -18.06 21.48
C LEU A 298 -11.28 -17.08 21.96
N LYS A 299 -12.55 -17.44 21.88
CA LYS A 299 -13.68 -16.60 22.31
C LYS A 299 -13.58 -16.21 23.79
N ASP A 300 -13.16 -17.14 24.64
CA ASP A 300 -13.08 -16.90 26.08
C ASP A 300 -11.74 -16.29 26.51
N ASN A 301 -10.65 -16.56 25.77
CA ASN A 301 -9.29 -16.20 26.16
C ASN A 301 -8.66 -15.04 25.36
N GLN A 302 -9.28 -14.56 24.27
CA GLN A 302 -8.73 -13.50 23.41
C GLN A 302 -9.73 -12.37 23.13
N PHE A 303 -9.61 -11.29 23.91
CA PHE A 303 -10.49 -10.12 23.83
C PHE A 303 -10.64 -9.51 22.43
N THR A 304 -9.55 -9.44 21.65
CA THR A 304 -9.62 -8.94 20.25
C THR A 304 -10.46 -9.87 19.37
N PHE A 305 -10.28 -11.18 19.48
CA PHE A 305 -11.04 -12.15 18.69
C PHE A 305 -12.53 -12.10 19.06
N LYS A 306 -12.83 -12.10 20.36
CA LYS A 306 -14.19 -11.96 20.89
C LYS A 306 -14.90 -10.72 20.34
N LYS A 307 -14.25 -9.54 20.36
CA LYS A 307 -14.85 -8.31 19.84
C LYS A 307 -15.24 -8.42 18.37
N TYR A 308 -14.37 -8.95 17.51
CA TYR A 308 -14.68 -9.13 16.09
C TYR A 308 -15.79 -10.17 15.86
N LEU A 309 -15.89 -11.17 16.75
CA LEU A 309 -16.93 -12.19 16.74
C LEU A 309 -18.31 -11.62 17.15
N GLU A 310 -18.34 -10.71 18.14
CA GLU A 310 -19.56 -10.00 18.58
C GLU A 310 -20.19 -9.15 17.47
N GLU A 311 -19.39 -8.59 16.56
CA GLU A 311 -19.91 -7.88 15.38
C GLU A 311 -20.69 -8.79 14.44
N TRP A 312 -20.26 -10.04 14.27
CA TRP A 312 -20.97 -11.05 13.47
C TRP A 312 -22.22 -11.57 14.19
N ASP A 313 -22.12 -11.85 15.49
CA ASP A 313 -23.27 -12.30 16.31
C ASP A 313 -24.40 -11.26 16.31
N ARG A 314 -24.09 -9.96 16.33
CA ARG A 314 -25.10 -8.89 16.21
C ARG A 314 -25.89 -8.98 14.90
N ILE A 315 -25.21 -9.18 13.78
CA ILE A 315 -25.80 -9.19 12.43
C ILE A 315 -26.63 -10.47 12.24
N LEU A 316 -26.09 -11.62 12.63
CA LEU A 316 -26.78 -12.91 12.58
C LEU A 316 -28.10 -12.87 13.37
N ARG A 317 -28.09 -12.30 14.58
CA ARG A 317 -29.31 -12.09 15.40
C ARG A 317 -30.32 -11.18 14.70
N GLN A 318 -29.85 -10.08 14.08
CA GLN A 318 -30.72 -9.11 13.42
C GLN A 318 -31.43 -9.68 12.18
N GLN A 319 -30.76 -10.53 11.40
CA GLN A 319 -31.34 -11.11 10.18
C GLN A 319 -32.06 -12.45 10.39
N THR A 320 -31.68 -13.25 11.40
CA THR A 320 -32.19 -14.63 11.53
C THR A 320 -32.73 -15.02 12.91
N GLY A 321 -32.54 -14.16 13.93
CA GLY A 321 -32.85 -14.49 15.33
C GLY A 321 -31.93 -15.54 15.97
N LYS A 322 -31.09 -16.25 15.19
CA LYS A 322 -30.09 -17.19 15.71
C LYS A 322 -28.91 -16.44 16.34
N THR A 323 -28.22 -17.10 17.26
CA THR A 323 -26.96 -16.62 17.85
C THR A 323 -25.79 -17.42 17.30
N LEU A 324 -24.61 -16.81 17.24
CA LEU A 324 -23.40 -17.52 16.84
C LEU A 324 -22.97 -18.54 17.91
N ASP A 325 -23.31 -18.26 19.16
CA ASP A 325 -23.17 -19.19 20.29
C ASP A 325 -23.90 -20.51 20.01
N ALA A 326 -25.17 -20.44 19.61
CA ALA A 326 -25.96 -21.61 19.24
C ALA A 326 -25.33 -22.39 18.08
N LEU A 327 -24.86 -21.71 17.02
CA LEU A 327 -24.16 -22.38 15.91
C LEU A 327 -22.83 -23.03 16.32
N LEU A 328 -22.11 -22.46 17.30
CA LEU A 328 -20.85 -23.01 17.82
C LEU A 328 -21.05 -24.22 18.75
N THR A 329 -22.26 -24.48 19.23
CA THR A 329 -22.58 -25.57 20.17
C THR A 329 -23.65 -26.55 19.66
N ASP A 330 -24.16 -26.36 18.45
CA ASP A 330 -25.19 -27.23 17.85
C ASP A 330 -24.55 -28.55 17.37
N GLU A 331 -24.69 -29.61 18.17
CA GLU A 331 -24.16 -30.93 17.79
C GLU A 331 -24.82 -31.50 16.54
N ALA A 332 -26.09 -31.17 16.25
CA ALA A 332 -26.75 -31.63 15.03
C ALA A 332 -26.17 -30.92 13.79
N LEU A 333 -25.81 -29.64 13.90
CA LEU A 333 -25.02 -28.93 12.88
C LEU A 333 -23.63 -29.56 12.73
N LEU A 334 -22.91 -29.77 13.82
CA LEU A 334 -21.48 -30.12 13.79
C LEU A 334 -21.20 -31.59 13.41
N GLN A 335 -22.03 -32.53 13.87
CA GLN A 335 -21.82 -33.99 13.68
C GLN A 335 -22.58 -34.56 12.48
N SER A 336 -23.47 -33.80 11.82
CA SER A 336 -24.25 -34.29 10.68
C SER A 336 -23.42 -34.52 9.41
N GLU A 337 -23.93 -35.40 8.55
CA GLU A 337 -23.39 -35.71 7.22
C GLU A 337 -23.00 -34.45 6.42
N PRO A 338 -21.98 -34.50 5.54
CA PRO A 338 -21.41 -33.31 4.89
C PRO A 338 -22.43 -32.39 4.20
N HIS A 339 -23.45 -32.96 3.55
CA HIS A 339 -24.48 -32.22 2.82
C HIS A 339 -25.63 -31.69 3.70
N ALA A 340 -25.79 -32.20 4.93
CA ALA A 340 -26.77 -31.66 5.86
C ALA A 340 -26.25 -30.33 6.43
N TYR A 341 -27.10 -29.30 6.47
CA TYR A 341 -26.76 -27.95 6.93
C TYR A 341 -25.52 -27.33 6.24
N GLN A 342 -25.30 -27.68 4.97
CA GLN A 342 -24.09 -27.30 4.23
C GLN A 342 -23.88 -25.78 4.21
N LYS A 343 -24.94 -24.99 4.00
CA LYS A 343 -24.86 -23.52 4.01
C LYS A 343 -24.51 -22.95 5.39
N GLU A 344 -25.12 -23.47 6.47
CA GLU A 344 -24.78 -23.08 7.84
C GLU A 344 -23.33 -23.42 8.21
N LYS A 345 -22.83 -24.60 7.80
CA LYS A 345 -21.44 -25.03 8.00
C LYS A 345 -20.45 -24.08 7.30
N ILE A 346 -20.72 -23.73 6.04
CA ILE A 346 -19.89 -22.77 5.28
C ILE A 346 -19.90 -21.39 5.94
N LEU A 347 -21.07 -20.86 6.31
CA LEU A 347 -21.19 -19.56 6.97
C LEU A 347 -20.43 -19.52 8.30
N LEU A 348 -20.59 -20.54 9.15
CA LEU A 348 -19.90 -20.62 10.44
C LEU A 348 -18.38 -20.55 10.26
N ILE A 349 -17.84 -21.27 9.28
CA ILE A 349 -16.41 -21.27 8.96
C ILE A 349 -15.96 -19.95 8.33
N LEU A 350 -16.76 -19.32 7.46
CA LEU A 350 -16.49 -17.98 6.92
C LEU A 350 -16.37 -16.94 8.05
N ILE A 351 -17.31 -16.96 9.01
CA ILE A 351 -17.30 -16.07 10.19
C ILE A 351 -16.02 -16.28 10.99
N ILE A 352 -15.69 -17.53 11.35
CA ILE A 352 -14.49 -17.85 12.14
C ILE A 352 -13.22 -17.44 11.38
N LYS A 353 -13.10 -17.76 10.09
CA LYS A 353 -11.91 -17.48 9.27
C LYS A 353 -11.72 -15.99 9.00
N SER A 354 -12.80 -15.23 8.76
CA SER A 354 -12.76 -13.78 8.65
C SER A 354 -12.28 -13.14 9.96
N THR A 355 -12.82 -13.60 11.10
CA THR A 355 -12.45 -13.12 12.44
C THR A 355 -10.98 -13.45 12.76
N LEU A 356 -10.49 -14.64 12.38
CA LEU A 356 -9.07 -15.00 12.52
C LEU A 356 -8.16 -14.14 11.63
N ARG A 357 -8.51 -13.90 10.36
CA ARG A 357 -7.73 -13.01 9.47
C ARG A 357 -7.61 -11.59 10.03
N GLN A 358 -8.65 -11.05 10.65
CA GLN A 358 -8.60 -9.73 11.30
C GLN A 358 -7.70 -9.70 12.55
N LEU A 359 -7.76 -10.75 13.38
CA LEU A 359 -6.83 -10.91 14.51
C LEU A 359 -5.38 -10.98 14.02
N ASP A 360 -5.14 -11.79 12.98
CA ASP A 360 -3.81 -12.06 12.43
C ASP A 360 -3.20 -10.81 11.79
N LYS A 361 -3.98 -10.03 11.03
CA LYS A 361 -3.56 -8.72 10.50
C LYS A 361 -3.21 -7.71 11.61
N LYS A 362 -3.95 -7.71 12.72
CA LYS A 362 -3.71 -6.77 13.83
C LYS A 362 -2.47 -7.12 14.66
N TRP A 363 -2.06 -8.40 14.66
CA TRP A 363 -0.96 -8.93 15.49
C TRP A 363 0.25 -9.37 14.66
N ASP A 364 0.25 -9.11 13.36
CA ASP A 364 1.27 -9.50 12.37
C ASP A 364 1.60 -11.01 12.41
N LEU A 365 0.56 -11.84 12.43
CA LEU A 365 0.68 -13.31 12.56
C LEU A 365 0.59 -14.01 11.20
N THR A 366 1.68 -14.63 10.76
CA THR A 366 1.66 -15.56 9.61
C THR A 366 1.08 -16.91 10.03
N ARG A 367 0.17 -17.48 9.23
CA ARG A 367 -0.41 -18.83 9.46
C ARG A 367 -0.57 -19.61 8.17
N SER A 368 -0.38 -20.92 8.24
CA SER A 368 -0.61 -21.86 7.13
C SER A 368 -2.09 -21.88 6.71
N GLN A 369 -2.35 -21.80 5.41
CA GLN A 369 -3.69 -21.99 4.86
C GLN A 369 -4.06 -23.49 4.87
N ARG A 370 -5.16 -23.83 5.53
CA ARG A 370 -5.68 -25.21 5.64
C ARG A 370 -6.79 -25.51 4.62
N ILE A 371 -7.70 -24.55 4.42
CA ILE A 371 -8.70 -24.56 3.35
C ILE A 371 -8.08 -23.79 2.19
N THR A 372 -7.84 -24.45 1.05
CA THR A 372 -7.22 -23.87 -0.15
C THR A 372 -8.19 -23.72 -1.32
N ASP A 373 -9.49 -24.00 -1.09
CA ASP A 373 -10.54 -23.81 -2.10
C ASP A 373 -10.58 -22.34 -2.57
N PRO A 374 -10.48 -22.07 -3.89
CA PRO A 374 -10.38 -20.73 -4.43
C PRO A 374 -11.69 -19.92 -4.28
N LYS A 375 -12.86 -20.56 -4.38
CA LYS A 375 -14.17 -19.92 -4.15
C LYS A 375 -14.26 -19.46 -2.69
N PHE A 376 -13.84 -20.32 -1.76
CA PHE A 376 -13.83 -20.00 -0.33
C PHE A 376 -12.84 -18.87 0.02
N GLN A 377 -11.63 -18.85 -0.57
CA GLN A 377 -10.71 -17.71 -0.39
C GLN A 377 -11.30 -16.41 -0.96
N ALA A 378 -11.93 -16.47 -2.13
CA ALA A 378 -12.54 -15.32 -2.77
C ALA A 378 -13.68 -14.71 -1.94
N LEU A 379 -14.55 -15.53 -1.32
CA LEU A 379 -15.53 -15.04 -0.34
C LEU A 379 -14.86 -14.35 0.86
N LEU A 380 -13.80 -14.93 1.42
CA LEU A 380 -13.06 -14.28 2.51
C LEU A 380 -12.40 -12.95 2.09
N ASP A 381 -11.99 -12.81 0.83
CA ASP A 381 -11.41 -11.57 0.31
C ASP A 381 -12.48 -10.50 0.04
N LEU A 382 -13.64 -10.86 -0.53
CA LEU A 382 -14.79 -9.95 -0.67
C LEU A 382 -15.26 -9.40 0.69
N ILE A 383 -15.24 -10.22 1.74
CA ILE A 383 -15.58 -9.83 3.11
C ILE A 383 -14.50 -8.93 3.71
N ARG A 384 -13.22 -9.32 3.56
CA ARG A 384 -12.04 -8.59 4.08
C ARG A 384 -11.97 -7.18 3.51
N ASP A 385 -12.23 -7.04 2.21
CA ASP A 385 -12.16 -5.77 1.48
C ASP A 385 -13.48 -4.99 1.55
N GLY A 386 -14.54 -5.55 2.17
CA GLY A 386 -15.81 -4.88 2.38
C GLY A 386 -16.61 -4.64 1.08
N VAL A 387 -16.34 -5.46 0.06
CA VAL A 387 -17.13 -5.56 -1.18
C VAL A 387 -18.44 -6.28 -0.87
N MET A 388 -18.36 -7.39 -0.11
CA MET A 388 -19.50 -8.14 0.44
C MET A 388 -19.59 -7.88 1.96
N PRO A 389 -20.45 -6.95 2.42
CA PRO A 389 -20.79 -6.79 3.82
C PRO A 389 -21.25 -8.09 4.49
N LYS A 390 -21.11 -8.14 5.81
CA LYS A 390 -21.47 -9.29 6.64
C LYS A 390 -22.97 -9.64 6.52
N GLU A 391 -23.80 -8.61 6.34
CA GLU A 391 -25.24 -8.69 6.09
C GLU A 391 -25.55 -9.43 4.79
N ASP A 392 -24.83 -9.11 3.71
CA ASP A 392 -24.96 -9.73 2.39
C ASP A 392 -24.47 -11.20 2.43
N VAL A 393 -23.43 -11.52 3.21
CA VAL A 393 -22.98 -12.92 3.44
C VAL A 393 -24.05 -13.76 4.16
N VAL A 394 -24.66 -13.21 5.21
CA VAL A 394 -25.68 -13.92 6.00
C VAL A 394 -26.95 -14.12 5.18
N GLU A 395 -27.34 -13.14 4.35
CA GLU A 395 -28.41 -13.30 3.36
C GLU A 395 -28.09 -14.45 2.38
N LEU A 396 -26.93 -14.40 1.73
CA LEU A 396 -26.49 -15.36 0.72
C LEU A 396 -26.54 -16.84 1.19
N PHE A 397 -26.15 -17.09 2.44
CA PHE A 397 -26.12 -18.45 2.99
C PHE A 397 -27.39 -18.87 3.74
N LEU A 398 -28.12 -17.97 4.42
CA LEU A 398 -29.27 -18.36 5.26
C LEU A 398 -30.64 -18.00 4.67
N ASN A 399 -30.72 -17.15 3.65
CA ASN A 399 -31.97 -16.95 2.92
C ASN A 399 -32.17 -18.14 1.94
N PRO A 400 -33.32 -18.85 1.97
CA PRO A 400 -33.61 -19.89 0.97
C PRO A 400 -33.79 -19.33 -0.45
N GLN A 401 -34.12 -18.05 -0.59
CA GLN A 401 -34.22 -17.34 -1.88
C GLN A 401 -33.52 -15.97 -1.77
N PRO A 402 -32.17 -15.91 -1.89
CA PRO A 402 -31.42 -14.67 -1.95
C PRO A 402 -31.86 -13.80 -3.13
N ASP A 403 -31.82 -12.47 -2.98
CA ASP A 403 -31.98 -11.54 -4.09
C ASP A 403 -30.67 -11.47 -4.89
N TRP A 404 -30.45 -12.43 -5.80
CA TRP A 404 -29.20 -12.56 -6.56
C TRP A 404 -28.91 -11.32 -7.42
N THR A 405 -29.89 -10.84 -8.20
CA THR A 405 -29.79 -9.59 -8.96
C THR A 405 -29.45 -8.39 -8.06
N GLY A 406 -30.15 -8.19 -6.95
CA GLY A 406 -29.87 -7.07 -6.05
C GLY A 406 -28.54 -7.21 -5.30
N LEU A 407 -28.14 -8.42 -4.93
CA LEU A 407 -26.83 -8.70 -4.34
C LEU A 407 -25.70 -8.40 -5.34
N ALA A 408 -25.83 -8.86 -6.59
CA ALA A 408 -24.91 -8.56 -7.68
C ALA A 408 -24.77 -7.03 -7.90
N ALA A 409 -25.88 -6.28 -7.90
CA ALA A 409 -25.85 -4.82 -7.96
C ALA A 409 -25.08 -4.20 -6.78
N ARG A 410 -25.39 -4.60 -5.53
CA ARG A 410 -24.70 -4.11 -4.31
C ARG A 410 -23.21 -4.44 -4.28
N LEU A 411 -22.80 -5.56 -4.85
CA LEU A 411 -21.39 -5.94 -4.99
C LEU A 411 -20.69 -5.10 -6.08
N ASN A 412 -21.34 -4.89 -7.23
CA ASN A 412 -20.86 -4.02 -8.30
C ASN A 412 -20.71 -2.56 -7.85
N GLU A 413 -21.56 -2.04 -6.95
CA GLU A 413 -21.35 -0.71 -6.36
C GLU A 413 -20.08 -0.62 -5.50
N ARG A 414 -19.67 -1.72 -4.87
CA ARG A 414 -18.58 -1.77 -3.88
C ARG A 414 -17.28 -2.36 -4.42
N GLN A 415 -17.27 -2.87 -5.66
CA GLN A 415 -16.13 -3.53 -6.30
C GLN A 415 -14.82 -2.72 -6.28
N ALA A 416 -14.91 -1.38 -6.24
CA ALA A 416 -13.75 -0.49 -6.16
C ALA A 416 -12.93 -0.64 -4.87
N LYS A 417 -13.45 -1.37 -3.86
CA LYS A 417 -12.73 -1.71 -2.64
C LYS A 417 -11.88 -2.98 -2.76
N LEU A 418 -12.10 -3.84 -3.76
CA LEU A 418 -11.38 -5.10 -3.90
C LEU A 418 -9.90 -4.83 -4.21
N ASP A 419 -8.99 -5.34 -3.39
CA ASP A 419 -7.56 -5.15 -3.61
C ASP A 419 -7.01 -6.20 -4.59
N VAL A 420 -7.11 -5.87 -5.89
CA VAL A 420 -6.68 -6.72 -7.01
C VAL A 420 -5.16 -7.02 -6.98
N SER A 421 -4.38 -6.19 -6.30
CA SER A 421 -2.91 -6.26 -6.27
C SER A 421 -2.37 -7.33 -5.32
N GLN A 422 -3.14 -7.64 -4.27
CA GLN A 422 -2.77 -8.54 -3.16
C GLN A 422 -3.37 -9.96 -3.28
N GLN A 423 -3.85 -10.36 -4.46
CA GLN A 423 -4.72 -11.53 -4.61
C GLN A 423 -4.37 -12.44 -5.80
N ASP A 424 -4.23 -13.74 -5.53
CA ASP A 424 -4.46 -14.83 -6.51
C ASP A 424 -5.96 -15.21 -6.48
N THR A 425 -6.84 -14.26 -6.81
CA THR A 425 -8.28 -14.47 -6.66
C THR A 425 -8.88 -15.36 -7.74
N PHE A 426 -9.86 -16.18 -7.34
CA PHE A 426 -10.83 -16.88 -8.19
C PHE A 426 -11.31 -16.00 -9.37
N PHE A 427 -11.62 -14.73 -9.11
CA PHE A 427 -12.09 -13.77 -10.10
C PHE A 427 -11.10 -13.45 -11.23
N LYS A 428 -9.78 -13.68 -11.05
CA LYS A 428 -8.79 -13.60 -12.14
C LYS A 428 -8.82 -14.82 -13.07
N THR A 429 -9.31 -15.96 -12.58
CA THR A 429 -9.38 -17.23 -13.32
C THR A 429 -10.77 -17.55 -13.88
N GLN A 430 -11.81 -16.93 -13.32
CA GLN A 430 -13.22 -17.12 -13.69
C GLN A 430 -13.81 -15.91 -14.41
N THR A 431 -12.98 -14.97 -14.87
CA THR A 431 -13.45 -13.82 -15.64
C THR A 431 -14.22 -14.30 -16.86
N LEU A 432 -15.54 -14.05 -16.87
CA LEU A 432 -16.39 -14.28 -18.03
C LEU A 432 -15.73 -13.62 -19.26
N PRO A 433 -15.81 -14.24 -20.46
CA PRO A 433 -15.17 -13.71 -21.65
C PRO A 433 -15.72 -12.32 -21.95
N PHE A 434 -14.92 -11.30 -21.65
CA PHE A 434 -15.26 -9.91 -21.87
C PHE A 434 -15.34 -9.67 -23.38
N LYS A 435 -16.55 -9.43 -23.90
CA LYS A 435 -16.83 -9.42 -25.35
C LYS A 435 -16.28 -8.19 -26.08
N GLY A 436 -15.57 -7.30 -25.39
CA GLY A 436 -15.11 -6.03 -25.95
C GLY A 436 -16.26 -5.05 -26.22
N PRO A 437 -15.96 -3.90 -26.84
CA PRO A 437 -16.97 -3.01 -27.38
C PRO A 437 -17.67 -3.65 -28.59
N HIS A 438 -18.97 -3.39 -28.74
CA HIS A 438 -19.68 -3.71 -29.98
C HIS A 438 -19.13 -2.87 -31.15
N GLU A 439 -19.03 -3.48 -32.34
CA GLU A 439 -18.56 -2.83 -33.57
C GLU A 439 -17.20 -2.13 -33.39
N VAL A 440 -16.18 -2.90 -32.99
CA VAL A 440 -14.82 -2.44 -32.62
C VAL A 440 -14.27 -1.29 -33.49
N THR A 441 -14.39 -1.35 -34.82
CA THR A 441 -13.93 -0.27 -35.71
C THR A 441 -14.65 1.07 -35.49
N GLU A 442 -15.98 1.07 -35.35
CA GLU A 442 -16.77 2.29 -35.11
C GLU A 442 -16.60 2.80 -33.68
N TRP A 443 -16.43 1.88 -32.73
CA TRP A 443 -16.05 2.25 -31.36
C TRP A 443 -14.69 2.95 -31.33
N PHE A 444 -13.66 2.41 -31.99
CA PHE A 444 -12.33 3.06 -32.08
C PHE A 444 -12.41 4.43 -32.76
N LYS A 445 -13.12 4.55 -33.89
CA LYS A 445 -13.34 5.85 -34.56
C LYS A 445 -13.98 6.88 -33.63
N SER A 446 -15.00 6.47 -32.86
CA SER A 446 -15.67 7.36 -31.91
C SER A 446 -14.75 7.73 -30.74
N ALA A 447 -14.11 6.74 -30.11
CA ALA A 447 -13.23 6.92 -28.96
C ALA A 447 -12.02 7.82 -29.27
N MET A 448 -11.50 7.78 -30.49
CA MET A 448 -10.37 8.61 -30.94
C MET A 448 -10.75 10.07 -31.22
N ILE A 449 -12.03 10.37 -31.50
CA ILE A 449 -12.52 11.71 -31.84
C ILE A 449 -13.11 12.42 -30.62
N LEU A 450 -13.65 11.68 -29.65
CA LEU A 450 -14.29 12.24 -28.46
C LEU A 450 -13.27 12.88 -27.51
N GLU A 451 -13.28 14.21 -27.45
CA GLU A 451 -12.84 14.96 -26.27
C GLU A 451 -13.84 14.70 -25.14
N SER A 452 -13.74 13.52 -24.52
CA SER A 452 -14.71 13.06 -23.53
C SER A 452 -14.74 14.04 -22.35
N PRO A 453 -15.90 14.65 -22.01
CA PRO A 453 -16.02 15.45 -20.81
C PRO A 453 -15.86 14.50 -19.63
N TYR A 454 -14.76 14.66 -18.89
CA TYR A 454 -14.47 13.84 -17.73
C TYR A 454 -15.72 13.81 -16.80
N PRO A 455 -16.26 12.64 -16.45
CA PRO A 455 -17.41 12.54 -15.55
C PRO A 455 -17.15 13.31 -14.26
N THR A 456 -18.23 13.76 -13.60
CA THR A 456 -18.16 14.47 -12.32
C THR A 456 -17.61 13.55 -11.24
N MET A 457 -16.29 13.47 -11.16
CA MET A 457 -15.54 12.69 -10.19
C MET A 457 -15.47 13.39 -8.85
N SER A 458 -15.17 12.62 -7.81
CA SER A 458 -14.98 13.14 -6.46
C SER A 458 -13.87 14.18 -6.38
N GLN A 459 -14.08 15.22 -5.57
CA GLN A 459 -13.10 16.25 -5.25
C GLN A 459 -11.89 15.70 -4.46
N LYS A 460 -11.93 14.45 -4.01
CA LYS A 460 -10.85 13.80 -3.23
C LYS A 460 -9.95 12.86 -4.05
N MET A 461 -10.27 12.60 -5.31
CA MET A 461 -9.41 11.82 -6.19
C MET A 461 -8.26 12.69 -6.72
N ALA A 462 -7.05 12.14 -6.83
CA ALA A 462 -5.91 12.82 -7.45
C ALA A 462 -5.75 12.39 -8.92
N TYR A 463 -5.15 13.24 -9.76
CA TYR A 463 -5.05 13.04 -11.21
C TYR A 463 -3.60 13.19 -11.68
N LEU A 464 -3.14 12.21 -12.46
CA LEU A 464 -1.92 12.30 -13.25
C LEU A 464 -2.32 12.45 -14.73
N ASP A 465 -1.93 13.56 -15.34
CA ASP A 465 -2.24 13.93 -16.71
C ASP A 465 -1.02 13.66 -17.60
N PHE A 466 -1.12 12.63 -18.42
CA PHE A 466 -0.09 12.20 -19.37
C PHE A 466 -0.49 12.63 -20.78
N GLY A 467 0.27 13.50 -21.44
CA GLY A 467 -0.03 13.90 -22.83
C GLY A 467 -1.32 14.71 -22.99
N LEU A 468 -1.73 15.47 -21.97
CA LEU A 468 -2.90 16.34 -22.04
C LEU A 468 -2.45 17.80 -22.02
N SER A 469 -2.99 18.61 -22.93
CA SER A 469 -2.84 20.06 -22.89
C SER A 469 -3.47 20.62 -21.62
N PRO A 470 -2.74 21.32 -20.75
CA PRO A 470 -3.34 21.93 -19.57
C PRO A 470 -4.27 23.06 -19.99
N GLU A 471 -5.57 22.93 -19.69
CA GLU A 471 -6.52 24.06 -19.78
C GLU A 471 -6.10 25.26 -18.89
N GLN A 472 -5.19 25.01 -17.94
CA GLN A 472 -4.48 26.02 -17.16
C GLN A 472 -2.99 25.63 -17.11
N VAL A 473 -2.17 26.32 -17.91
CA VAL A 473 -0.70 26.15 -17.88
C VAL A 473 -0.14 26.89 -16.67
N PHE A 474 0.35 26.17 -15.67
CA PHE A 474 1.16 26.73 -14.59
C PHE A 474 2.51 27.19 -15.15
N SER A 475 3.01 28.33 -14.69
CA SER A 475 4.18 29.02 -15.28
C SER A 475 5.51 28.30 -15.13
N ASP A 476 5.61 27.36 -14.19
CA ASP A 476 6.56 26.25 -14.18
C ASP A 476 5.92 25.09 -13.38
N PRO A 477 5.44 24.00 -14.00
CA PRO A 477 4.79 22.90 -13.30
C PRO A 477 5.74 22.08 -12.41
N LEU A 478 7.03 22.43 -12.37
CA LEU A 478 8.11 21.70 -11.69
C LEU A 478 8.88 22.55 -10.67
N ASN A 479 8.39 23.75 -10.34
CA ASN A 479 8.91 24.56 -9.23
C ASN A 479 8.48 23.95 -7.88
N HIS A 480 9.38 23.94 -6.89
CA HIS A 480 9.16 23.30 -5.59
C HIS A 480 7.94 23.85 -4.84
N ASP A 481 7.72 25.17 -4.87
CA ASP A 481 6.56 25.79 -4.19
C ASP A 481 5.22 25.46 -4.88
N ASP A 482 5.24 25.13 -6.18
CA ASP A 482 4.08 24.69 -6.95
C ASP A 482 3.84 23.17 -6.81
N LEU A 483 4.90 22.36 -6.77
CA LEU A 483 4.85 20.91 -6.54
C LEU A 483 4.40 20.53 -5.12
N VAL A 484 4.86 21.28 -4.11
CA VAL A 484 4.42 21.11 -2.71
C VAL A 484 2.99 21.65 -2.52
N GLY A 485 2.54 22.56 -3.38
CA GLY A 485 1.13 22.90 -3.58
C GLY A 485 0.43 23.48 -2.35
N ARG A 486 0.35 24.82 -2.28
CA ARG A 486 -0.37 25.61 -1.26
C ARG A 486 -1.55 24.90 -0.57
N THR A 487 -1.28 24.28 0.57
CA THR A 487 -2.29 23.66 1.44
C THR A 487 -3.21 24.69 2.10
N ASP A 488 -2.93 25.98 1.91
CA ASP A 488 -3.68 27.16 2.38
C ASP A 488 -4.85 27.58 1.45
N LEU A 489 -4.98 26.99 0.25
CA LEU A 489 -6.15 27.22 -0.60
C LEU A 489 -7.39 26.49 -0.07
N VAL A 490 -8.23 27.23 0.65
CA VAL A 490 -9.55 26.78 1.13
C VAL A 490 -10.49 26.55 -0.05
N GLY A 491 -10.43 25.35 -0.63
CA GLY A 491 -11.27 24.90 -1.74
C GLY A 491 -10.63 23.72 -2.45
N PHE A 492 -11.24 22.53 -2.37
CA PHE A 492 -10.70 21.30 -2.94
C PHE A 492 -10.78 21.29 -4.47
N ALA A 493 -9.79 21.91 -5.11
CA ALA A 493 -9.48 21.63 -6.50
C ALA A 493 -8.83 20.23 -6.57
N PRO A 494 -9.25 19.36 -7.52
CA PRO A 494 -8.60 18.07 -7.70
C PRO A 494 -7.14 18.27 -8.10
N LEU A 495 -6.25 17.58 -7.41
CA LEU A 495 -4.81 17.65 -7.64
C LEU A 495 -4.47 17.11 -9.03
N ARG A 496 -3.86 17.92 -9.90
CA ARG A 496 -3.55 17.56 -11.30
C ARG A 496 -2.05 17.76 -11.58
N PHE A 497 -1.38 16.71 -12.03
CA PHE A 497 -0.01 16.79 -12.54
C PHE A 497 0.01 16.57 -14.04
N ALA A 498 0.15 17.64 -14.82
CA ALA A 498 0.58 17.52 -16.21
C ALA A 498 2.07 17.17 -16.22
N LEU A 499 2.44 16.12 -16.97
CA LEU A 499 3.85 15.88 -17.27
C LEU A 499 4.32 16.88 -18.33
N PRO A 500 5.26 17.79 -18.03
CA PRO A 500 5.99 18.45 -19.10
C PRO A 500 6.91 17.42 -19.79
N THR A 501 7.59 17.85 -20.86
CA THR A 501 8.49 17.03 -21.69
C THR A 501 9.35 16.03 -20.90
N LEU A 502 9.44 14.78 -21.38
CA LEU A 502 10.16 13.64 -20.78
C LEU A 502 11.70 13.78 -20.77
N GLN A 503 12.21 14.80 -20.08
CA GLN A 503 13.60 14.86 -19.67
C GLN A 503 13.79 14.03 -18.39
N ALA A 504 14.98 13.50 -18.15
CA ALA A 504 15.28 12.71 -16.94
C ALA A 504 15.04 13.51 -15.63
N ILE A 505 15.30 14.82 -15.64
CA ILE A 505 14.97 15.73 -14.55
C ILE A 505 13.46 15.75 -14.29
N THR A 506 12.64 15.86 -15.35
CA THR A 506 11.18 15.79 -15.26
C THR A 506 10.74 14.47 -14.63
N PHE A 507 11.27 13.33 -15.08
CA PHE A 507 10.92 12.03 -14.51
C PHE A 507 11.18 11.95 -13.00
N LYS A 508 12.37 12.36 -12.54
CA LYS A 508 12.67 12.43 -11.10
C LYS A 508 11.70 13.38 -10.37
N LYS A 509 11.42 14.57 -10.90
CA LYS A 509 10.46 15.49 -10.30
C LYS A 509 9.02 14.95 -10.31
N THR A 510 8.61 14.16 -11.30
CA THR A 510 7.33 13.43 -11.30
C THR A 510 7.27 12.41 -10.18
N LEU A 511 8.33 11.61 -9.97
CA LEU A 511 8.40 10.68 -8.83
C LEU A 511 8.31 11.41 -7.50
N LEU A 512 8.98 12.56 -7.36
CA LEU A 512 8.85 13.43 -6.19
C LEU A 512 7.42 13.93 -5.99
N ALA A 513 6.76 14.39 -7.06
CA ALA A 513 5.38 14.88 -7.00
C ALA A 513 4.42 13.77 -6.53
N LEU A 514 4.48 12.60 -7.17
CA LEU A 514 3.73 11.41 -6.78
C LEU A 514 4.00 11.05 -5.31
N TRP A 515 5.26 11.09 -4.88
CA TRP A 515 5.65 10.81 -3.50
C TRP A 515 5.11 11.84 -2.50
N LEU A 516 5.26 13.14 -2.77
CA LEU A 516 4.70 14.20 -1.93
C LEU A 516 3.18 14.03 -1.75
N HIS A 517 2.49 13.48 -2.74
CA HIS A 517 1.04 13.30 -2.76
C HIS A 517 0.56 11.86 -2.48
N GLY A 518 1.41 11.07 -1.82
CA GLY A 518 1.00 9.82 -1.14
C GLY A 518 1.23 8.53 -1.92
N VAL A 519 2.02 8.55 -2.99
CA VAL A 519 2.58 7.32 -3.58
C VAL A 519 3.80 6.90 -2.77
N ASP A 520 3.85 5.65 -2.31
CA ASP A 520 5.04 5.08 -1.70
C ASP A 520 5.94 4.52 -2.80
N LEU A 521 7.18 5.01 -2.89
CA LEU A 521 8.10 4.65 -3.96
C LEU A 521 8.85 3.36 -3.61
N LYS A 522 9.02 2.45 -4.57
CA LYS A 522 9.89 1.27 -4.41
C LYS A 522 11.36 1.68 -4.53
N THR A 523 11.91 2.23 -3.46
CA THR A 523 13.24 2.86 -3.46
C THR A 523 14.38 1.87 -3.75
N ASP A 524 14.19 0.58 -3.50
CA ASP A 524 15.14 -0.49 -3.90
C ASP A 524 15.31 -0.62 -5.43
N LEU A 525 14.33 -0.21 -6.23
CA LEU A 525 14.44 -0.20 -7.70
C LEU A 525 15.16 1.05 -8.21
N LEU A 526 15.09 2.17 -7.49
CA LEU A 526 15.83 3.40 -7.78
C LEU A 526 17.29 3.29 -7.34
N PHE A 527 17.53 2.72 -6.16
CA PHE A 527 18.85 2.50 -5.57
C PHE A 527 19.09 1.03 -5.21
N PRO A 528 19.24 0.13 -6.21
CA PRO A 528 19.59 -1.27 -5.97
C PRO A 528 20.83 -1.44 -5.07
N GLU A 529 20.84 -2.51 -4.28
CA GLU A 529 21.92 -2.79 -3.33
C GLU A 529 23.30 -2.81 -4.02
N GLY A 530 24.31 -2.31 -3.31
CA GLY A 530 25.67 -2.16 -3.85
C GLY A 530 25.88 -0.94 -4.77
N ARG A 531 24.84 -0.22 -5.19
CA ARG A 531 24.99 1.00 -6.03
C ARG A 531 25.32 2.28 -5.26
N PHE A 532 25.37 2.25 -3.92
CA PHE A 532 25.68 3.41 -3.07
C PHE A 532 26.19 2.95 -1.71
N ASN A 533 26.84 3.86 -0.97
CA ASN A 533 27.29 3.59 0.39
C ASN A 533 26.23 4.06 1.40
N LYS A 534 25.79 3.19 2.32
CA LYS A 534 24.92 3.58 3.43
C LYS A 534 25.72 4.45 4.41
N VAL A 535 25.31 5.70 4.61
CA VAL A 535 26.02 6.69 5.44
C VAL A 535 25.29 7.05 6.74
N SER A 536 26.00 7.53 7.77
CA SER A 536 25.37 7.89 9.04
C SER A 536 24.60 9.22 8.93
N LEU A 537 23.27 9.15 8.93
CA LEU A 537 22.36 10.30 8.77
C LEU A 537 21.60 10.64 10.07
N PRO A 538 21.09 11.88 10.23
CA PRO A 538 20.34 12.30 11.42
C PRO A 538 19.13 11.41 11.75
N THR A 539 18.95 11.06 13.03
CA THR A 539 17.81 10.25 13.48
C THR A 539 16.47 11.00 13.36
N TYR A 540 15.37 10.25 13.24
CA TYR A 540 14.01 10.81 13.28
C TYR A 540 13.80 11.75 14.47
N GLY A 541 13.17 12.89 14.23
CA GLY A 541 12.62 13.75 15.27
C GLY A 541 11.33 13.11 15.81
N PHE A 542 11.38 12.49 16.98
CA PHE A 542 10.18 11.95 17.63
C PHE A 542 9.39 13.03 18.35
N ASP A 543 8.06 12.90 18.34
CA ASP A 543 7.22 13.53 19.35
C ASP A 543 7.45 12.82 20.68
N ARG A 544 8.27 13.46 21.53
CA ARG A 544 8.56 13.04 22.90
C ARG A 544 7.35 13.31 23.81
N GLU A 545 6.21 12.71 23.48
CA GLU A 545 5.04 12.73 24.35
C GLU A 545 5.35 11.96 25.63
N ALA A 546 5.33 12.68 26.74
CA ALA A 546 5.61 12.14 28.06
C ALA A 546 4.35 11.46 28.61
N PHE A 547 4.20 10.15 28.37
CA PHE A 547 3.13 9.32 28.95
C PHE A 547 3.31 9.03 30.45
N TRP A 548 4.08 9.85 31.18
CA TRP A 548 4.16 9.77 32.64
C TRP A 548 2.78 10.05 33.24
N LEU A 549 2.28 9.10 34.04
CA LEU A 549 1.10 9.32 34.87
C LEU A 549 1.42 10.43 35.87
N THR A 550 0.96 11.65 35.60
CA THR A 550 1.04 12.75 36.58
C THR A 550 0.27 12.34 37.82
N THR A 551 0.87 12.56 39.00
CA THR A 551 0.37 12.06 40.30
C THR A 551 -1.07 12.48 40.57
N GLU A 552 -1.49 13.63 40.04
CA GLU A 552 -2.85 14.17 40.10
C GLU A 552 -3.89 13.28 39.39
N LYS A 553 -3.58 12.69 38.22
CA LYS A 553 -4.51 11.78 37.53
C LYS A 553 -4.75 10.50 38.34
N THR A 554 -3.72 9.99 39.02
CA THR A 554 -3.83 8.82 39.90
C THR A 554 -4.65 9.16 41.16
N LEU A 555 -4.46 10.33 41.76
CA LEU A 555 -5.25 10.80 42.89
C LEU A 555 -6.72 11.06 42.53
N ALA A 556 -7.01 11.55 41.32
CA ALA A 556 -8.36 11.75 40.83
C ALA A 556 -9.11 10.43 40.60
N SER A 557 -8.47 9.43 39.96
CA SER A 557 -9.10 8.12 39.74
C SER A 557 -9.30 7.35 41.04
N GLN A 558 -8.33 7.38 41.96
CA GLN A 558 -8.47 6.76 43.28
C GLN A 558 -9.61 7.37 44.10
N LYS A 559 -9.81 8.70 44.08
CA LYS A 559 -10.96 9.35 44.74
C LYS A 559 -12.31 8.97 44.12
N SER A 560 -12.37 8.77 42.81
CA SER A 560 -13.58 8.30 42.12
C SER A 560 -13.93 6.86 42.51
N VAL A 561 -12.95 5.94 42.47
CA VAL A 561 -13.15 4.52 42.81
C VAL A 561 -13.51 4.34 44.28
N THR A 562 -12.82 5.02 45.21
CA THR A 562 -13.12 4.93 46.65
C THR A 562 -14.50 5.48 47.01
N LYS A 563 -14.96 6.56 46.36
CA LYS A 563 -16.32 7.08 46.56
C LYS A 563 -17.38 6.08 46.08
N SER A 564 -17.19 5.50 44.89
CA SER A 564 -18.09 4.47 44.33
C SER A 564 -18.14 3.21 45.21
N LEU A 565 -17.00 2.74 45.73
CA LEU A 565 -16.96 1.61 46.66
C LEU A 565 -17.68 1.91 47.99
N LEU A 566 -17.52 3.12 48.54
CA LEU A 566 -18.19 3.53 49.77
C LEU A 566 -19.71 3.68 49.61
N GLU A 567 -20.20 4.10 48.44
CA GLU A 567 -21.63 4.09 48.12
C GLU A 567 -22.16 2.65 47.91
N ALA A 568 -21.39 1.78 47.25
CA ALA A 568 -21.74 0.37 47.09
C ALA A 568 -21.77 -0.41 48.42
N LEU A 569 -20.86 -0.12 49.35
CA LEU A 569 -20.79 -0.73 50.68
C LEU A 569 -21.90 -0.24 51.61
N LYS A 570 -22.37 1.00 51.46
CA LYS A 570 -23.53 1.52 52.23
C LYS A 570 -24.87 0.89 51.80
N ASN A 571 -24.94 0.36 50.58
CA ASN A 571 -26.16 -0.22 50.02
C ASN A 571 -26.28 -1.75 50.21
N LYS A 572 -25.41 -2.37 51.01
CA LYS A 572 -25.52 -3.78 51.40
C LYS A 572 -25.65 -3.90 52.92
N SER A 573 -26.74 -4.52 53.38
CA SER A 573 -26.87 -4.99 54.76
C SER A 573 -25.72 -5.95 55.10
N PRO A 574 -25.19 -5.92 56.34
CA PRO A 574 -24.10 -6.81 56.72
C PRO A 574 -24.53 -8.29 56.70
N PRO A 575 -23.63 -9.21 56.31
CA PRO A 575 -23.89 -10.64 56.43
C PRO A 575 -23.98 -11.07 57.90
N SER A 576 -24.66 -12.20 58.16
CA SER A 576 -24.77 -12.77 59.51
C SER A 576 -23.43 -13.34 59.98
N ALA A 577 -23.25 -13.43 61.30
CA ALA A 577 -21.98 -13.76 61.94
C ALA A 577 -21.41 -15.16 61.63
N GLU A 578 -22.18 -16.04 60.96
CA GLU A 578 -21.76 -17.39 60.62
C GLU A 578 -20.85 -17.44 59.38
N GLU A 579 -21.05 -16.55 58.38
CA GLU A 579 -20.28 -16.56 57.12
C GLU A 579 -18.80 -16.15 57.29
N VAL A 580 -18.47 -15.42 58.36
CA VAL A 580 -17.10 -14.93 58.63
C VAL A 580 -16.18 -16.06 59.14
N SER A 581 -16.73 -17.19 59.57
CA SER A 581 -15.99 -18.25 60.26
C SER A 581 -15.14 -19.18 59.35
N GLN A 582 -15.30 -19.12 58.03
CA GLN A 582 -14.68 -20.10 57.10
C GLN A 582 -13.53 -19.55 56.24
N ILE A 583 -13.17 -18.27 56.33
CA ILE A 583 -12.12 -17.67 55.48
C ILE A 583 -10.77 -17.69 56.21
N THR A 584 -9.93 -18.67 55.87
CA THR A 584 -8.55 -18.77 56.37
C THR A 584 -7.59 -18.03 55.43
N LEU A 585 -7.04 -16.90 55.87
CA LEU A 585 -6.01 -16.15 55.12
C LEU A 585 -4.59 -16.68 55.44
N PRO A 586 -3.69 -16.83 54.45
CA PRO A 586 -2.29 -17.14 54.71
C PRO A 586 -1.57 -15.96 55.38
N LYS A 587 -0.66 -16.26 56.31
CA LYS A 587 0.10 -15.24 57.06
C LYS A 587 1.11 -14.51 56.16
N PRO A 588 1.35 -13.20 56.38
CA PRO A 588 2.43 -12.47 55.73
C PRO A 588 3.81 -12.93 56.24
N ILE A 589 4.83 -12.80 55.40
CA ILE A 589 6.23 -13.06 55.73
C ILE A 589 6.87 -11.75 56.24
N ASP A 590 7.55 -11.80 57.38
CA ASP A 590 8.22 -10.64 57.99
C ASP A 590 9.44 -10.15 57.19
N HIS A 591 9.55 -8.83 57.05
CA HIS A 591 10.74 -8.14 56.55
C HIS A 591 11.53 -7.51 57.70
N GLN A 592 12.60 -8.16 58.18
CA GLN A 592 13.66 -7.49 58.97
C GLN A 592 15.03 -8.16 58.80
N ALA A 593 16.00 -7.42 58.24
CA ALA A 593 17.44 -7.35 58.58
C ALA A 593 18.21 -6.71 57.39
N ASN A 594 18.44 -5.39 57.35
CA ASN A 594 19.55 -4.61 57.94
C ASN A 594 20.90 -4.65 57.19
N GLN A 595 21.36 -3.45 56.76
CA GLN A 595 22.75 -2.96 56.72
C GLN A 595 23.76 -3.76 55.85
N SER A 596 24.31 -3.27 54.74
CA SER A 596 25.26 -2.13 54.61
C SER A 596 26.14 -2.39 53.34
N VAL A 597 27.04 -1.56 52.78
CA VAL A 597 27.53 -0.16 52.93
C VAL A 597 27.58 0.45 51.50
N LEU A 598 27.44 1.78 51.35
CA LEU A 598 27.77 2.49 50.09
C LEU A 598 29.25 2.93 50.07
N SER A 599 29.93 2.79 48.93
CA SER A 599 31.22 3.44 48.66
C SER A 599 31.29 3.88 47.19
N PRO A 600 31.77 5.11 46.88
CA PRO A 600 31.82 5.62 45.51
C PRO A 600 33.03 5.05 44.74
N PRO A 601 32.98 5.02 43.40
CA PRO A 601 34.11 4.59 42.58
C PRO A 601 35.23 5.65 42.58
N PRO A 602 36.51 5.24 42.43
CA PRO A 602 37.62 6.17 42.28
C PRO A 602 37.60 6.81 40.89
N SER A 603 37.96 8.09 40.85
CA SER A 603 38.17 8.86 39.63
C SER A 603 39.50 8.52 38.97
N HIS A 604 39.48 8.14 37.68
CA HIS A 604 40.54 8.39 36.71
C HIS A 604 39.99 8.41 35.29
#